data_AF-Q2TKP8-F1
#
_entry.id   AF-Q2TKP8-F1
#
_cell.length_a   1.000
_cell.length_b   1.000
_cell.length_c   1.000
_cell.angle_alpha   90.00
_cell.angle_beta   90.00
_cell.angle_gamma   90.00
#
_symmetry.space_group_name_H-M   'P 1'
#
loop_
_entity.id
_entity.type
_entity.pdbx_description
1 polymer ?
#
loop_
_entity_poly.entity_id
_entity_poly.type
_entity_poly.pdbx_seq_one_letter_code
_entity_poly.pdbx_strand_id
1 'polypeptide(L)'
;TAQGVRARRMRLPLKIARKFFDLQDMLGFEKASKTIEWLLAKSKGAIKELTKTIPVITNIGDQGISEYSSEGERNKRELGTKAARE
;
A
#
# COMPACT_ATOMS: atom_id res chain seq x y z
N THR A 1 -18.34 12.50 13.23
CA THR A 1 -18.50 12.21 11.79
C THR A 1 -19.97 11.88 11.54
N ALA A 2 -20.41 11.72 10.29
CA ALA A 2 -21.78 11.27 9.99
C ALA A 2 -22.15 9.93 10.67
N GLN A 3 -21.15 9.19 11.17
CA GLN A 3 -21.28 7.93 11.93
C GLN A 3 -21.03 8.09 13.45
N GLY A 4 -21.09 9.31 14.00
CA GLY A 4 -20.97 9.56 15.45
C GLY A 4 -19.58 10.03 15.93
N VAL A 5 -19.36 10.01 17.24
CA VAL A 5 -18.11 10.44 17.88
C VAL A 5 -17.05 9.37 17.71
N ARG A 6 -15.89 9.75 17.15
CA ARG A 6 -14.76 8.84 16.97
C ARG A 6 -13.55 9.32 17.77
N ALA A 7 -12.83 8.38 18.37
CA ALA A 7 -11.56 8.68 19.01
C ALA A 7 -10.56 9.25 17.97
N ARG A 8 -9.95 10.38 18.30
CA ARG A 8 -8.95 11.04 17.44
C ARG A 8 -7.54 10.48 17.60
N ARG A 9 -7.32 9.58 18.57
CA ARG A 9 -6.03 8.97 18.88
C ARG A 9 -5.95 7.58 18.29
N MET A 10 -4.87 7.29 17.57
CA MET A 10 -4.56 5.95 17.08
C MET A 10 -3.62 5.27 18.08
N ARG A 11 -3.93 4.03 18.48
CA ARG A 11 -3.00 3.17 19.23
C ARG A 11 -2.32 2.25 18.24
N LEU A 12 -0.99 2.33 18.17
CA LEU A 12 -0.16 1.54 17.27
C LEU A 12 0.58 0.46 18.08
N PRO A 13 0.68 -0.79 17.59
CA PRO A 13 1.57 -1.79 18.15
C PRO A 13 3.03 -1.31 18.13
N LEU A 14 3.83 -1.68 19.13
CA LEU A 14 5.21 -1.20 19.30
C LEU A 14 6.06 -1.31 18.03
N LYS A 15 5.95 -2.46 17.34
CA LYS A 15 6.70 -2.72 16.09
C LYS A 15 6.36 -1.72 14.98
N ILE A 16 5.10 -1.31 14.88
CA ILE A 16 4.61 -0.38 13.85
C ILE A 16 4.91 1.06 14.27
N ALA A 17 4.75 1.37 15.56
CA ALA A 17 5.07 2.68 16.10
C ALA A 17 6.54 3.06 15.83
N ARG A 18 7.49 2.14 16.01
CA ARG A 18 8.92 2.39 15.70
C ARG A 18 9.11 2.83 14.25
N LYS A 19 8.65 2.01 13.29
CA LYS A 19 8.74 2.33 11.85
C LYS A 19 8.05 3.65 11.48
N PHE A 20 6.95 3.97 12.16
CA PHE A 20 6.21 5.20 11.93
C PHE A 20 6.99 6.44 12.41
N PHE A 21 7.61 6.38 13.59
CA PHE A 21 8.43 7.47 14.11
C PHE A 21 9.74 7.62 13.33
N ASP A 22 10.38 6.52 12.94
CA ASP A 22 11.56 6.57 12.06
C ASP A 22 11.22 7.30 10.74
N LEU A 23 10.06 7.00 10.15
CA LEU A 23 9.57 7.69 8.95
C LEU A 23 9.27 9.18 9.23
N GLN A 24 8.70 9.50 10.38
CA GLN A 24 8.44 10.89 10.77
C GLN A 24 9.74 11.70 10.86
N ASP A 25 10.78 11.12 11.47
CA ASP A 25 12.10 11.73 11.60
C ASP A 25 12.78 11.89 10.24
N MET A 26 12.69 10.88 9.38
CA MET A 26 13.22 10.94 8.00
C MET A 26 12.56 12.02 7.14
N LEU A 27 11.25 12.25 7.33
CA LEU A 27 10.52 13.31 6.63
C LEU A 27 10.69 14.69 7.28
N GLY A 28 11.29 14.75 8.48
CA GLY A 28 11.46 15.99 9.24
C GLY A 28 10.15 16.60 9.73
N PHE A 29 9.11 15.78 9.94
CA PHE A 29 7.80 16.27 10.36
C PHE A 29 7.69 16.40 11.87
N GLU A 30 7.30 17.57 12.34
CA GLU A 30 7.04 17.83 13.76
C GLU A 30 5.79 17.10 14.28
N LYS A 31 4.78 16.91 13.41
CA LYS A 31 3.49 16.33 13.77
C LYS A 31 3.23 15.04 13.01
N ALA A 32 2.91 13.97 13.74
CA ALA A 32 2.49 12.67 13.20
C ALA A 32 1.34 12.76 12.18
N SER A 33 0.44 13.74 12.31
CA SER A 33 -0.64 13.96 11.36
C SER A 33 -0.15 14.23 9.93
N LYS A 34 0.97 14.96 9.78
CA LYS A 34 1.58 15.23 8.48
C LYS A 34 2.19 13.96 7.86
N THR A 35 2.81 13.11 8.68
CA THR A 35 3.32 11.80 8.24
C THR A 35 2.20 10.92 7.70
N ILE A 36 1.05 10.90 8.37
CA ILE A 36 -0.14 10.15 7.91
C ILE A 36 -0.68 10.73 6.60
N GLU A 37 -0.78 12.06 6.48
CA GLU A 37 -1.21 12.72 5.25
C GLU A 37 -0.28 12.37 4.07
N TRP A 38 1.04 12.39 4.31
CA TRP A 38 2.04 11.98 3.33
C TRP A 38 1.91 10.50 2.95
N LEU A 39 1.73 9.61 3.92
CA LEU A 39 1.50 8.18 3.67
C LEU A 39 0.26 7.97 2.80
N LEU A 40 -0.84 8.65 3.10
CA LEU A 40 -2.06 8.61 2.31
C LEU A 40 -1.82 9.15 0.90
N ALA A 41 -1.13 10.28 0.76
CA ALA A 41 -0.81 10.87 -0.55
C ALA A 41 0.05 9.94 -1.42
N LYS A 42 1.10 9.33 -0.84
CA LYS A 42 2.01 8.41 -1.52
C LYS A 42 1.33 7.09 -1.90
N SER A 43 0.42 6.60 -1.05
CA SER A 43 -0.28 5.33 -1.26
C SER A 43 -1.52 5.43 -2.15
N LYS A 44 -1.97 6.63 -2.57
CA LYS A 44 -3.12 6.82 -3.48
C LYS A 44 -3.08 5.91 -4.71
N GLY A 45 -1.91 5.71 -5.31
CA GLY A 45 -1.74 4.81 -6.45
C GLY A 45 -1.94 3.34 -6.07
N ALA A 46 -1.28 2.89 -5.01
CA ALA A 46 -1.40 1.52 -4.50
C ALA A 46 -2.85 1.19 -4.06
N ILE A 47 -3.53 2.14 -3.40
CA ILE A 47 -4.93 1.97 -2.98
C ILE A 47 -5.84 1.83 -4.20
N LYS A 48 -5.67 2.64 -5.25
CA LYS A 48 -6.47 2.53 -6.48
C LYS A 48 -6.32 1.18 -7.16
N GLU A 49 -5.11 0.62 -7.18
CA GLU A 49 -4.85 -0.71 -7.73
C GLU A 49 -5.48 -1.79 -6.85
N LEU A 50 -5.33 -1.70 -5.52
CA LEU A 50 -5.96 -2.63 -4.58
C LEU A 50 -7.50 -2.61 -4.65
N THR A 51 -8.13 -1.44 -4.79
CA THR A 51 -9.60 -1.35 -4.92
C THR A 51 -10.12 -2.02 -6.20
N LYS A 52 -9.31 -2.11 -7.26
CA LYS A 52 -9.70 -2.86 -8.47
C LYS A 52 -9.57 -4.38 -8.26
N THR A 53 -8.66 -4.83 -7.41
CA THR A 53 -8.38 -6.25 -7.17
C THR A 53 -9.13 -6.81 -5.97
N ILE A 54 -9.69 -5.96 -5.09
CA ILE A 54 -10.53 -6.37 -3.97
C ILE A 54 -11.98 -6.38 -4.46
N PRO A 55 -12.57 -7.54 -4.83
CA PRO A 55 -14.02 -7.62 -4.92
C PRO A 55 -14.56 -7.21 -3.55
N VAL A 56 -15.51 -6.27 -3.55
CA VAL A 56 -16.06 -5.65 -2.34
C VAL A 56 -16.51 -6.73 -1.35
N ILE A 57 -15.71 -6.98 -0.32
CA ILE A 57 -16.15 -7.76 0.84
C ILE A 57 -16.87 -6.78 1.75
N THR A 58 -18.17 -6.60 1.50
CA THR A 58 -19.08 -6.01 2.47
C THR A 58 -19.23 -6.96 3.64
N ASN A 59 -18.73 -6.53 4.81
CA ASN A 59 -18.81 -7.18 6.12
C ASN A 59 -18.06 -8.51 6.21
N ILE A 60 -17.46 -8.75 7.37
CA ILE A 60 -17.27 -10.03 8.08
C ILE A 60 -16.08 -9.83 9.02
N GLY A 61 -16.37 -9.83 10.32
CA GLY A 61 -15.34 -10.04 11.33
C GLY A 61 -14.80 -11.46 11.18
N ASP A 62 -13.53 -11.62 11.54
CA ASP A 62 -12.86 -12.90 11.72
C ASP A 62 -12.71 -13.79 10.46
N GLN A 63 -11.46 -13.92 10.01
CA GLN A 63 -10.81 -15.11 9.41
C GLN A 63 -9.97 -14.83 8.16
N GLY A 64 -8.75 -15.36 8.18
CA GLY A 64 -8.02 -15.80 6.99
C GLY A 64 -7.19 -14.73 6.28
N ILE A 65 -5.94 -14.58 6.69
CA ILE A 65 -4.89 -13.97 5.86
C ILE A 65 -4.59 -14.98 4.74
N SER A 66 -5.19 -14.81 3.55
CA SER A 66 -4.77 -15.58 2.37
C SER A 66 -3.55 -14.92 1.76
N GLU A 67 -2.47 -15.67 1.77
CA GLU A 67 -1.14 -15.39 1.24
C GLU A 67 -1.19 -14.83 -0.20
N TYR A 68 -0.51 -13.71 -0.40
CA TYR A 68 -0.33 -13.09 -1.71
C TYR A 68 0.80 -13.83 -2.44
N SER A 69 0.44 -14.63 -3.45
CA SER A 69 1.40 -15.15 -4.42
C SER A 69 1.85 -14.02 -5.34
N SER A 70 3.13 -13.67 -5.25
CA SER A 70 3.81 -12.75 -6.18
C SER A 70 4.15 -13.49 -7.47
N GLU A 71 3.30 -13.43 -8.49
CA GLU A 71 3.72 -13.80 -9.85
C GLU A 71 4.34 -12.58 -10.53
N GLY A 72 5.67 -12.53 -10.49
CA GLY A 72 6.48 -11.57 -11.23
C GLY A 72 6.72 -12.07 -12.66
N GLU A 73 5.86 -11.70 -13.60
CA GLU A 73 6.13 -11.84 -15.03
C GLU A 73 6.49 -10.49 -15.64
N ARG A 74 7.69 -10.41 -16.24
CA ARG A 74 7.99 -9.68 -17.49
C ARG A 74 9.47 -9.78 -17.85
N ASN A 75 9.82 -10.67 -18.79
CA ASN A 75 10.71 -10.33 -19.91
C ASN A 75 10.77 -11.45 -20.97
N LYS A 76 10.07 -11.25 -22.09
CA LYS A 76 10.31 -11.94 -23.35
C LYS A 76 10.12 -10.92 -24.47
N ARG A 77 11.21 -10.47 -25.09
CA ARG A 77 11.32 -10.21 -26.54
C ARG A 77 12.78 -10.41 -26.94
N GLU A 78 13.10 -11.65 -27.27
CA GLU A 78 14.25 -11.99 -28.10
C GLU A 78 14.11 -11.24 -29.44
N LEU A 79 15.10 -10.42 -29.79
CA LEU A 79 15.28 -9.90 -31.14
C LEU A 79 16.27 -10.83 -31.85
N GLY A 80 15.75 -11.91 -32.45
CA GLY A 80 16.50 -12.83 -33.27
C GLY A 80 15.79 -13.07 -34.59
N THR A 81 16.24 -12.39 -35.65
CA THR A 81 16.43 -12.88 -37.04
C THR A 81 16.50 -11.68 -37.99
N LYS A 82 17.73 -11.28 -38.35
CA LYS A 82 17.97 -10.55 -39.60
C LYS A 82 18.18 -11.59 -40.69
N ALA A 83 17.15 -11.83 -41.50
CA ALA A 83 17.30 -12.49 -42.79
C ALA A 83 17.82 -11.45 -43.79
N ALA A 84 19.08 -11.59 -44.22
CA ALA A 84 19.61 -10.92 -45.40
C ALA A 84 19.64 -11.97 -46.51
N ARG A 85 18.80 -11.78 -47.53
CA ARG A 85 18.86 -12.56 -48.76
C ARG A 85 18.46 -11.64 -49.92
N GLU A 86 19.37 -11.64 -50.88
CA GLU A 86 19.38 -11.00 -52.22
C GLU A 86 19.64 -9.50 -52.31
#